data_AF-A0AAE3VR96-F1
#
_entry.id   AF-A0AAE3VR96-F1
#
_cell.length_a   1.000
_cell.length_b   1.000
_cell.length_c   1.000
_cell.angle_alpha   90.00
_cell.angle_beta   90.00
_cell.angle_gamma   90.00
#
_symmetry.space_group_name_H-M   'P 1'
#
loop_
_entity.id
_entity.type
_entity.pdbx_description
1 polymer ?
#
loop_
_entity_poly.entity_id
_entity_poly.type
_entity_poly.pdbx_seq_one_letter_code
_entity_poly.pdbx_strand_id
1 'polypeptide(L)'
;MPHMFVNRSRLHDLIGDDPDRKSNFRWETINAVTYELGGLVFIAGSICFFPALSAYADLGAWIFFAGSLLYLLVTGHDLVEVVTHARRRSGPPDIWDRLELVAALTYVTGTLLFVVGSIFFLSQVDLPIAGAWCFVIGSILFVAGAVINVLQIVQADDLLTLQLMNLTALTFVIGSVLFAVASIPYLWAFASDTDERMVDAFLAWQYLVGSVLFFAGGLFNYRRAYRVVAHKLGVSTAIEPRPIVPLPRRNKRRSS
;
A
#
# COMPACT_ATOMS: atom_id res chain seq x y z
N MET A 1 3.71 -2.13 2.99
CA MET A 1 3.11 -2.56 1.71
C MET A 1 2.04 -1.58 1.32
N PRO A 2 1.80 -1.29 0.04
CA PRO A 2 0.72 -0.41 -0.40
C PRO A 2 -0.68 -0.96 -0.05
N HIS A 3 -1.65 -0.07 0.05
CA HIS A 3 -3.07 -0.40 0.17
C HIS A 3 -3.92 0.61 -0.63
N MET A 4 -5.21 0.36 -0.73
CA MET A 4 -6.08 1.15 -1.59
C MET A 4 -6.34 2.55 -1.03
N PHE A 5 -6.35 3.54 -1.92
CA PHE A 5 -6.88 4.87 -1.62
C PHE A 5 -7.87 5.28 -2.71
N VAL A 6 -9.11 5.59 -2.31
CA VAL A 6 -10.20 5.96 -3.23
C VAL A 6 -10.65 7.39 -3.03
N ASN A 7 -11.17 8.02 -4.09
CA ASN A 7 -11.70 9.39 -4.05
C ASN A 7 -13.17 9.48 -3.60
N ARG A 8 -13.89 8.36 -3.61
CA ARG A 8 -15.28 8.30 -3.14
C ARG A 8 -15.37 8.13 -1.62
N SER A 9 -16.56 8.35 -1.06
CA SER A 9 -16.84 7.94 0.33
C SER A 9 -16.70 6.43 0.46
N ARG A 10 -15.81 6.00 1.36
CA ARG A 10 -15.62 4.59 1.69
C ARG A 10 -16.74 4.09 2.61
N LEU A 11 -17.18 2.86 2.39
CA LEU A 11 -18.17 2.16 3.22
C LEU A 11 -17.43 1.24 4.20
N HIS A 12 -17.07 1.75 5.36
CA HIS A 12 -16.25 0.98 6.30
C HIS A 12 -17.07 0.17 7.31
N ASP A 13 -18.29 0.60 7.61
CA ASP A 13 -19.19 -0.26 8.37
C ASP A 13 -19.81 -1.32 7.46
N LEU A 14 -19.14 -2.47 7.39
CA LEU A 14 -19.54 -3.61 6.56
C LEU A 14 -20.47 -4.58 7.32
N ILE A 15 -20.59 -4.40 8.65
CA ILE A 15 -21.30 -5.32 9.55
C ILE A 15 -22.55 -4.65 10.15
N GLY A 16 -22.56 -3.32 10.30
CA GLY A 16 -23.72 -2.55 10.75
C GLY A 16 -24.69 -2.20 9.62
N ASP A 17 -25.99 -2.27 9.92
CA ASP A 17 -27.07 -1.80 9.04
C ASP A 17 -27.20 -0.26 9.00
N ASP A 18 -26.47 0.47 9.86
CA ASP A 18 -26.60 1.91 9.99
C ASP A 18 -25.40 2.65 9.35
N PRO A 19 -25.60 3.46 8.30
CA PRO A 19 -24.56 4.28 7.68
C PRO A 19 -24.17 5.50 8.54
N ASP A 20 -24.07 5.32 9.86
CA ASP A 20 -23.80 6.42 10.76
C ASP A 20 -22.37 6.94 10.55
N ARG A 21 -22.24 8.25 10.30
CA ARG A 21 -20.98 8.88 9.84
C ARG A 21 -19.82 8.67 10.82
N LYS A 22 -20.14 8.49 12.10
CA LYS A 22 -19.16 8.21 13.18
C LYS A 22 -18.60 6.78 13.12
N SER A 23 -19.42 5.78 12.76
CA SER A 23 -18.97 4.39 12.63
C SER A 23 -17.97 4.26 11.48
N ASN A 24 -18.30 4.86 10.33
CA ASN A 24 -17.40 4.90 9.17
C ASN A 24 -16.06 5.59 9.47
N PHE A 25 -16.06 6.67 10.26
CA PHE A 25 -14.82 7.35 10.65
C PHE A 25 -13.96 6.48 11.57
N ARG A 26 -14.56 5.80 12.55
CA ARG A 26 -13.84 4.91 13.47
C ARG A 26 -13.13 3.79 12.72
N TRP A 27 -13.80 3.17 11.76
CA TRP A 27 -13.22 2.10 10.96
C TRP A 27 -12.10 2.58 10.03
N GLU A 28 -12.23 3.76 9.41
CA GLU A 28 -11.11 4.38 8.67
C GLU A 28 -9.89 4.59 9.59
N THR A 29 -10.11 5.10 10.82
CA THR A 29 -9.03 5.27 11.79
C THR A 29 -8.39 3.93 12.18
N ILE A 30 -9.19 2.90 12.46
CA ILE A 30 -8.68 1.56 12.79
C ILE A 30 -7.84 1.00 11.63
N ASN A 31 -8.34 1.12 10.40
CA ASN A 31 -7.64 0.65 9.20
C ASN A 31 -6.29 1.37 9.01
N ALA A 32 -6.29 2.70 9.16
CA ALA A 32 -5.10 3.52 9.06
C ALA A 32 -4.06 3.20 10.15
N VAL A 33 -4.49 3.10 11.41
CA VAL A 33 -3.60 2.74 12.52
C VAL A 33 -3.04 1.33 12.33
N THR A 34 -3.85 0.37 11.89
CA THR A 34 -3.41 -1.00 11.62
C THR A 34 -2.34 -1.01 10.51
N TYR A 35 -2.55 -0.22 9.46
CA TYR A 35 -1.58 -0.06 8.38
C TYR A 35 -0.26 0.55 8.88
N GLU A 36 -0.32 1.61 9.68
CA GLU A 36 0.87 2.28 10.24
C GLU A 36 1.66 1.37 11.18
N LEU A 37 0.96 0.61 12.03
CA LEU A 37 1.56 -0.41 12.87
C LEU A 37 2.25 -1.49 12.03
N GLY A 38 1.61 -1.95 10.96
CA GLY A 38 2.24 -2.84 9.98
C GLY A 38 3.55 -2.26 9.42
N GLY A 39 3.57 -0.97 9.11
CA GLY A 39 4.77 -0.26 8.63
C GLY A 39 5.91 -0.25 9.66
N LEU A 40 5.60 0.06 10.92
CA LEU A 40 6.60 0.04 12.01
C LEU A 40 7.15 -1.37 12.24
N VAL A 41 6.30 -2.38 12.19
CA VAL A 41 6.68 -3.79 12.29
C VAL A 41 7.64 -4.17 11.15
N PHE A 42 7.34 -3.77 9.91
CA PHE A 42 8.24 -3.98 8.76
C PHE A 42 9.59 -3.29 8.88
N ILE A 43 9.62 -2.06 9.42
CA ILE A 43 10.86 -1.34 9.71
C ILE A 43 11.70 -2.13 10.72
N ALA A 44 11.09 -2.57 11.83
CA ALA A 44 11.78 -3.36 12.85
C ALA A 44 12.31 -4.69 12.30
N GLY A 45 11.51 -5.38 11.49
CA GLY A 45 11.94 -6.61 10.83
C GLY A 45 13.10 -6.37 9.87
N SER A 46 13.09 -5.25 9.13
CA SER A 46 14.11 -4.96 8.11
C SER A 46 15.48 -4.72 8.76
N ILE A 47 15.50 -4.16 9.97
CA ILE A 47 16.71 -3.98 10.75
C ILE A 47 17.33 -5.34 11.11
N CYS A 48 16.52 -6.36 11.41
CA CYS A 48 17.01 -7.70 11.78
C CYS A 48 17.76 -8.42 10.64
N PHE A 49 17.55 -8.00 9.38
CA PHE A 49 18.23 -8.59 8.22
C PHE A 49 19.59 -7.98 7.91
N PHE A 50 20.07 -7.00 8.68
CA PHE A 50 21.45 -6.55 8.56
C PHE A 50 22.42 -7.69 8.92
N PRO A 51 23.54 -7.88 8.20
CA PRO A 51 24.47 -8.97 8.49
C PRO A 51 25.01 -8.98 9.93
N ALA A 52 25.17 -7.79 10.52
CA ALA A 52 25.56 -7.63 11.93
C ALA A 52 24.54 -8.21 12.94
N LEU A 53 23.30 -8.42 12.50
CA LEU A 53 22.19 -8.97 13.26
C LEU A 53 21.71 -10.33 12.71
N SER A 54 22.53 -11.01 11.90
CA SER A 54 22.21 -12.32 11.28
C SER A 54 21.72 -13.38 12.27
N ALA A 55 22.17 -13.34 13.52
CA ALA A 55 21.68 -14.21 14.60
C ALA A 55 20.16 -14.04 14.90
N TYR A 56 19.57 -12.92 14.48
CA TYR A 56 18.16 -12.58 14.63
C TYR A 56 17.39 -12.67 13.32
N ALA A 57 17.93 -13.29 12.26
CA ALA A 57 17.25 -13.39 10.97
C ALA A 57 15.87 -14.07 11.08
N ASP A 58 15.77 -15.15 11.85
CA ASP A 58 14.49 -15.83 12.14
C ASP A 58 13.48 -14.91 12.84
N LEU A 59 13.94 -14.11 13.80
CA LEU A 59 13.10 -13.12 14.45
C LEU A 59 12.64 -12.06 13.44
N GLY A 60 13.53 -11.61 12.56
CA GLY A 60 13.21 -10.72 11.45
C GLY A 60 12.12 -11.28 10.54
N ALA A 61 12.22 -12.56 10.16
CA ALA A 61 11.22 -13.26 9.35
C ALA A 61 9.85 -13.35 10.06
N TRP A 62 9.83 -13.67 11.35
CA TRP A 62 8.60 -13.66 12.16
C TRP A 62 7.96 -12.27 12.26
N ILE A 63 8.77 -11.23 12.45
CA ILE A 63 8.31 -9.85 12.49
C ILE A 63 7.71 -9.45 11.12
N PHE A 64 8.38 -9.80 10.01
CA PHE A 64 7.85 -9.60 8.66
C PHE A 64 6.54 -10.32 8.41
N PHE A 65 6.44 -11.57 8.87
CA PHE A 65 5.20 -12.35 8.79
C PHE A 65 4.06 -11.67 9.55
N ALA A 66 4.30 -11.26 10.80
CA ALA A 66 3.32 -10.54 11.61
C ALA A 66 2.88 -9.22 10.97
N GLY A 67 3.83 -8.43 10.45
CA GLY A 67 3.52 -7.21 9.70
C GLY A 67 2.70 -7.49 8.45
N SER A 68 2.98 -8.59 7.75
CA SER A 68 2.27 -8.98 6.53
C SER A 68 0.82 -9.36 6.82
N LEU A 69 0.56 -9.99 7.98
CA LEU A 69 -0.80 -10.25 8.45
C LEU A 69 -1.56 -8.95 8.75
N LEU A 70 -0.93 -7.95 9.37
CA LEU A 70 -1.56 -6.63 9.57
C LEU A 70 -1.94 -5.98 8.25
N TYR A 71 -1.05 -6.01 7.25
CA TYR A 71 -1.37 -5.52 5.91
C TYR A 71 -2.41 -6.35 5.17
N LEU A 72 -2.46 -7.67 5.39
CA LEU A 72 -3.50 -8.52 4.83
C LEU A 72 -4.87 -8.16 5.41
N LEU A 73 -4.97 -7.83 6.70
CA LEU A 73 -6.21 -7.34 7.30
C LEU A 73 -6.68 -6.04 6.63
N VAL A 74 -5.78 -5.08 6.44
CA VAL A 74 -6.09 -3.79 5.80
C VAL A 74 -6.53 -4.00 4.35
N THR A 75 -5.72 -4.70 3.55
CA THR A 75 -6.02 -4.92 2.12
C THR A 75 -7.24 -5.82 1.92
N GLY A 76 -7.45 -6.80 2.79
CA GLY A 76 -8.65 -7.64 2.80
C GLY A 76 -9.90 -6.82 3.10
N HIS A 77 -9.84 -5.93 4.10
CA HIS A 77 -10.92 -4.99 4.38
C HIS A 77 -11.20 -4.07 3.18
N ASP A 78 -10.15 -3.52 2.54
CA ASP A 78 -10.29 -2.71 1.33
C ASP A 78 -11.01 -3.50 0.20
N LEU A 79 -10.64 -4.77 -0.03
CA LEU A 79 -11.29 -5.60 -1.04
C LEU A 79 -12.76 -5.88 -0.70
N VAL A 80 -13.09 -6.18 0.56
CA VAL A 80 -14.48 -6.38 0.97
C VAL A 80 -15.30 -5.11 0.76
N GLU A 81 -14.73 -3.94 1.04
CA GLU A 81 -15.37 -2.65 0.78
C GLU A 81 -15.68 -2.44 -0.70
N VAL A 82 -14.71 -2.71 -1.58
CA VAL A 82 -14.87 -2.59 -3.04
C VAL A 82 -15.92 -3.56 -3.58
N VAL A 83 -15.89 -4.82 -3.13
CA VAL A 83 -16.87 -5.84 -3.54
C VAL A 83 -18.26 -5.48 -3.04
N THR A 84 -18.38 -4.97 -1.81
CA THR A 84 -19.65 -4.53 -1.24
C THR A 84 -20.21 -3.33 -2.00
N HIS A 85 -19.35 -2.36 -2.33
CA HIS A 85 -19.72 -1.23 -3.16
C HIS A 85 -20.23 -1.70 -4.54
N ALA A 86 -19.50 -2.60 -5.20
CA ALA A 86 -19.89 -3.16 -6.49
C ALA A 86 -21.25 -3.86 -6.46
N ARG A 87 -21.60 -4.55 -5.35
CA ARG A 87 -22.89 -5.23 -5.15
C ARG A 87 -24.05 -4.28 -4.88
N ARG A 88 -23.82 -3.17 -4.17
CA ARG A 88 -24.87 -2.19 -3.81
C ARG A 88 -25.14 -1.17 -4.91
N ARG A 89 -24.33 -1.16 -5.97
CA ARG A 89 -24.41 -0.19 -7.05
C ARG A 89 -25.62 -0.44 -7.96
N SER A 90 -26.29 0.64 -8.35
CA SER A 90 -27.37 0.60 -9.34
C SER A 90 -26.81 0.92 -10.73
N GLY A 91 -26.69 -0.09 -11.60
CA GLY A 91 -26.23 0.07 -12.99
C GLY A 91 -24.97 -0.76 -13.35
N PRO A 92 -24.48 -0.71 -14.61
CA PRO A 92 -23.32 -1.47 -15.08
C PRO A 92 -21.97 -0.80 -14.72
N PRO A 93 -20.89 -1.55 -14.44
CA PRO A 93 -19.62 -1.00 -13.93
C PRO A 93 -18.91 -0.15 -14.97
N ASP A 94 -18.49 1.04 -14.55
CA ASP A 94 -17.66 1.90 -15.37
C ASP A 94 -16.18 1.46 -15.35
N ILE A 95 -15.31 2.21 -16.01
CA ILE A 95 -13.88 1.88 -16.07
C ILE A 95 -13.20 2.05 -14.71
N TRP A 96 -13.64 3.02 -13.90
CA TRP A 96 -13.04 3.33 -12.61
C TRP A 96 -13.40 2.30 -11.56
N ASP A 97 -14.64 1.81 -11.59
CA ASP A 97 -15.11 0.68 -10.77
C ASP A 97 -14.23 -0.56 -11.00
N ARG A 98 -13.90 -0.85 -12.27
CA ARG A 98 -13.06 -1.98 -12.65
C ARG A 98 -11.61 -1.79 -12.20
N LEU A 99 -11.07 -0.59 -12.39
CA LEU A 99 -9.72 -0.26 -11.94
C LEU A 99 -9.59 -0.36 -10.42
N GLU A 100 -10.60 0.10 -9.68
CA GLU A 100 -10.67 -0.04 -8.22
C GLU A 100 -10.62 -1.53 -7.83
N LEU A 101 -11.47 -2.37 -8.41
CA LEU A 101 -11.44 -3.82 -8.15
C LEU A 101 -10.09 -4.46 -8.46
N VAL A 102 -9.49 -4.14 -9.60
CA VAL A 102 -8.17 -4.67 -9.98
C VAL A 102 -7.11 -4.23 -8.96
N ALA A 103 -7.09 -2.96 -8.55
CA ALA A 103 -6.15 -2.47 -7.55
C ALA A 103 -6.30 -3.24 -6.22
N ALA A 104 -7.54 -3.41 -5.71
CA ALA A 104 -7.78 -4.18 -4.48
C ALA A 104 -7.30 -5.62 -4.59
N LEU A 105 -7.60 -6.30 -5.71
CA LEU A 105 -7.16 -7.68 -5.94
C LEU A 105 -5.64 -7.78 -6.01
N THR A 106 -4.96 -6.84 -6.68
CA THR A 106 -3.49 -6.83 -6.73
C THR A 106 -2.87 -6.62 -5.35
N TYR A 107 -3.45 -5.76 -4.50
CA TYR A 107 -2.95 -5.54 -3.14
C TYR A 107 -3.16 -6.77 -2.26
N VAL A 108 -4.35 -7.36 -2.23
CA VAL A 108 -4.60 -8.57 -1.43
C VAL A 108 -3.74 -9.74 -1.90
N THR A 109 -3.60 -9.93 -3.22
CA THR A 109 -2.76 -11.01 -3.74
C THR A 109 -1.29 -10.78 -3.41
N GLY A 110 -0.81 -9.54 -3.52
CA GLY A 110 0.55 -9.17 -3.13
C GLY A 110 0.82 -9.37 -1.64
N THR A 111 -0.12 -9.00 -0.76
CA THR A 111 0.03 -9.22 0.69
C THR A 111 0.03 -10.69 1.05
N LEU A 112 -0.84 -11.51 0.43
CA LEU A 112 -0.83 -12.97 0.59
C LEU A 112 0.51 -13.59 0.19
N LEU A 113 1.07 -13.18 -0.94
CA LEU A 113 2.38 -13.66 -1.38
C LEU A 113 3.46 -13.30 -0.37
N PHE A 114 3.42 -12.13 0.24
CA PHE A 114 4.38 -11.79 1.29
C PHE A 114 4.18 -12.58 2.58
N VAL A 115 2.94 -12.86 2.99
CA VAL A 115 2.67 -13.73 4.14
C VAL A 115 3.31 -15.10 3.91
N VAL A 116 3.09 -15.69 2.73
CA VAL A 116 3.69 -16.99 2.35
C VAL A 116 5.22 -16.87 2.21
N GLY A 117 5.70 -15.81 1.59
CA GLY A 117 7.13 -15.56 1.40
C GLY A 117 7.88 -15.45 2.71
N SER A 118 7.34 -14.74 3.70
CA SER A 118 7.94 -14.63 5.03
C SER A 118 8.06 -15.98 5.73
N ILE A 119 7.09 -16.89 5.56
CA ILE A 119 7.17 -18.25 6.09
C ILE A 119 8.32 -19.03 5.44
N PHE A 120 8.51 -18.90 4.13
CA PHE A 120 9.58 -19.60 3.41
C PHE A 120 11.00 -19.16 3.82
N PHE A 121 11.15 -17.97 4.40
CA PHE A 121 12.42 -17.46 4.95
C PHE A 121 12.70 -17.90 6.38
N LEU A 122 11.78 -18.60 7.05
CA LEU A 122 12.03 -19.16 8.39
C LEU A 122 13.03 -20.32 8.28
N SER A 123 14.00 -20.39 9.19
CA SER A 123 15.00 -21.49 9.21
C SER A 123 14.39 -22.89 9.30
N GLN A 124 13.18 -23.02 9.86
CA GLN A 124 12.48 -24.31 9.94
C GLN A 124 11.87 -24.76 8.60
N VAL A 125 11.66 -23.82 7.67
CA VAL A 125 11.09 -24.08 6.35
C VAL A 125 12.18 -24.08 5.27
N ASP A 126 13.11 -23.14 5.34
CA ASP A 126 14.34 -23.08 4.52
C ASP A 126 14.10 -23.18 3.01
N LEU A 127 13.17 -22.37 2.49
CA LEU A 127 12.87 -22.26 1.06
C LEU A 127 13.08 -20.83 0.53
N PRO A 128 14.27 -20.23 0.72
CA PRO A 128 14.50 -18.81 0.43
C PRO A 128 14.27 -18.44 -1.04
N ILE A 129 14.55 -19.35 -1.98
CA ILE A 129 14.29 -19.13 -3.42
C ILE A 129 12.78 -18.97 -3.69
N ALA A 130 11.95 -19.81 -3.08
CA ALA A 130 10.49 -19.71 -3.21
C ALA A 130 9.97 -18.44 -2.52
N GLY A 131 10.53 -18.11 -1.36
CA GLY A 131 10.23 -16.86 -0.64
C GLY A 131 10.56 -15.62 -1.47
N ALA A 132 11.74 -15.60 -2.09
CA ALA A 132 12.19 -14.51 -2.95
C ALA A 132 11.25 -14.31 -4.15
N TRP A 133 10.81 -15.38 -4.82
CA TRP A 133 9.81 -15.27 -5.89
C TRP A 133 8.48 -14.70 -5.40
N CYS A 134 8.02 -15.11 -4.21
CA CYS A 134 6.81 -14.56 -3.62
C CYS A 134 6.94 -13.05 -3.38
N PHE A 135 8.07 -12.59 -2.85
CA PHE A 135 8.31 -11.16 -2.65
C PHE A 135 8.46 -10.37 -3.96
N VAL A 136 9.16 -10.92 -4.97
CA VAL A 136 9.27 -10.29 -6.30
C VAL A 136 7.89 -10.12 -6.93
N ILE A 137 7.10 -11.20 -7.03
CA ILE A 137 5.78 -11.15 -7.67
C ILE A 137 4.83 -10.26 -6.87
N GLY A 138 4.81 -10.39 -5.53
CA GLY A 138 3.99 -9.55 -4.67
C GLY A 138 4.32 -8.07 -4.82
N SER A 139 5.61 -7.72 -4.94
CA SER A 139 6.06 -6.35 -5.11
C SER A 139 5.69 -5.78 -6.48
N ILE A 140 5.74 -6.59 -7.53
CA ILE A 140 5.25 -6.20 -8.86
C ILE A 140 3.75 -5.94 -8.85
N LEU A 141 2.96 -6.77 -8.15
CA LEU A 141 1.53 -6.55 -7.97
C LEU A 141 1.25 -5.25 -7.20
N PHE A 142 2.05 -4.95 -6.18
CA PHE A 142 1.98 -3.68 -5.45
C PHE A 142 2.27 -2.47 -6.34
N VAL A 143 3.28 -2.55 -7.22
CA VAL A 143 3.54 -1.51 -8.22
C VAL A 143 2.34 -1.36 -9.15
N ALA A 144 1.78 -2.45 -9.66
CA ALA A 144 0.63 -2.42 -10.56
C ALA A 144 -0.60 -1.76 -9.90
N GLY A 145 -0.94 -2.16 -8.67
CA GLY A 145 -2.01 -1.54 -7.90
C GLY A 145 -1.77 -0.05 -7.64
N ALA A 146 -0.54 0.33 -7.30
CA ALA A 146 -0.20 1.73 -7.03
C ALA A 146 -0.28 2.59 -8.30
N VAL A 147 0.14 2.06 -9.45
CA VAL A 147 -0.03 2.73 -10.76
C VAL A 147 -1.50 2.90 -11.10
N ILE A 148 -2.35 1.89 -10.84
CA ILE A 148 -3.80 2.03 -11.04
C ILE A 148 -4.36 3.14 -10.15
N ASN A 149 -3.97 3.18 -8.88
CA ASN A 149 -4.40 4.27 -7.99
C ASN A 149 -3.92 5.64 -8.49
N VAL A 150 -2.73 5.75 -9.11
CA VAL A 150 -2.26 7.00 -9.75
C VAL A 150 -3.22 7.46 -10.84
N LEU A 151 -3.72 6.55 -11.69
CA LEU A 151 -4.68 6.88 -12.74
C LEU A 151 -5.98 7.47 -12.16
N GLN A 152 -6.35 7.08 -10.94
CA GLN A 152 -7.55 7.56 -10.25
C GLN A 152 -7.35 8.92 -9.54
N ILE A 153 -6.11 9.40 -9.38
CA ILE A 153 -5.81 10.70 -8.72
C ILE A 153 -6.48 11.88 -9.43
N VAL A 154 -6.70 11.78 -10.74
CA VAL A 154 -7.34 12.83 -11.54
C VAL A 154 -8.76 13.18 -11.09
N GLN A 155 -9.37 12.36 -10.23
CA GLN A 155 -10.71 12.59 -9.67
C GLN A 155 -10.68 13.36 -8.33
N ALA A 156 -9.54 13.88 -7.88
CA ALA A 156 -9.44 14.64 -6.63
C ALA A 156 -10.13 16.02 -6.73
N ASP A 157 -10.83 16.42 -5.67
CA ASP A 157 -11.62 17.67 -5.63
C ASP A 157 -10.77 18.93 -5.36
N ASP A 158 -9.64 18.79 -4.66
CA ASP A 158 -8.78 19.90 -4.26
C ASP A 158 -7.29 19.59 -4.38
N LEU A 159 -6.50 20.66 -4.56
CA LEU A 159 -5.06 20.54 -4.82
C LEU A 159 -4.30 19.81 -3.70
N LEU A 160 -4.67 20.00 -2.43
CA LEU A 160 -3.96 19.36 -1.33
C LEU A 160 -4.25 17.86 -1.27
N THR A 161 -5.51 17.45 -1.47
CA THR A 161 -5.89 16.03 -1.60
C THR A 161 -5.14 15.38 -2.76
N LEU A 162 -5.06 16.06 -3.92
CA LEU A 162 -4.29 15.60 -5.07
C LEU A 162 -2.80 15.39 -4.72
N GLN A 163 -2.17 16.35 -4.03
CA GLN A 163 -0.76 16.23 -3.62
C GLN A 163 -0.54 15.10 -2.61
N LEU A 164 -1.43 14.93 -1.63
CA LEU A 164 -1.34 13.84 -0.65
C LEU A 164 -1.50 12.47 -1.32
N MET A 165 -2.39 12.35 -2.29
CA MET A 165 -2.53 11.13 -3.09
C MET A 165 -1.28 10.85 -3.93
N ASN A 166 -0.70 11.88 -4.57
CA ASN A 166 0.56 11.73 -5.31
C ASN A 166 1.71 11.29 -4.41
N LEU A 167 1.87 11.89 -3.23
CA LEU A 167 2.89 11.49 -2.27
C LEU A 167 2.69 10.05 -1.77
N THR A 168 1.44 9.67 -1.50
CA THR A 168 1.07 8.29 -1.13
C THR A 168 1.47 7.32 -2.25
N ALA A 169 1.07 7.63 -3.49
CA ALA A 169 1.36 6.77 -4.63
C ALA A 169 2.86 6.63 -4.90
N LEU A 170 3.60 7.75 -4.90
CA LEU A 170 5.04 7.75 -5.14
C LEU A 170 5.79 6.92 -4.11
N THR A 171 5.48 7.12 -2.82
CA THR A 171 6.12 6.35 -1.75
C THR A 171 5.79 4.86 -1.84
N PHE A 172 4.55 4.51 -2.20
CA PHE A 172 4.15 3.11 -2.42
C PHE A 172 4.82 2.47 -3.63
N VAL A 173 4.91 3.17 -4.76
CA VAL A 173 5.59 2.66 -5.96
C VAL A 173 7.07 2.46 -5.68
N ILE A 174 7.76 3.48 -5.14
CA ILE A 174 9.21 3.40 -4.89
C ILE A 174 9.51 2.32 -3.84
N GLY A 175 8.74 2.25 -2.75
CA GLY A 175 8.90 1.20 -1.74
C GLY A 175 8.72 -0.19 -2.33
N SER A 176 7.74 -0.39 -3.21
CA SER A 176 7.50 -1.69 -3.85
C SER A 176 8.62 -2.06 -4.83
N VAL A 177 9.15 -1.09 -5.59
CA VAL A 177 10.30 -1.33 -6.47
C VAL A 177 11.54 -1.71 -5.66
N LEU A 178 11.81 -1.03 -4.54
CA LEU A 178 12.94 -1.39 -3.68
C LEU A 178 12.83 -2.82 -3.14
N PHE A 179 11.64 -3.24 -2.71
CA PHE A 179 11.41 -4.62 -2.28
C PHE A 179 11.58 -5.63 -3.41
N ALA A 180 11.07 -5.33 -4.61
CA ALA A 180 11.25 -6.19 -5.76
C ALA A 180 12.73 -6.38 -6.09
N VAL A 181 13.49 -5.28 -6.16
CA VAL A 181 14.92 -5.29 -6.47
C VAL A 181 15.72 -5.99 -5.37
N ALA A 182 15.40 -5.75 -4.09
CA ALA A 182 16.06 -6.39 -2.96
C ALA A 182 15.82 -7.90 -2.90
N SER A 183 14.70 -8.38 -3.47
CA SER A 183 14.35 -9.80 -3.46
C SER A 183 15.08 -10.60 -4.55
N ILE A 184 15.52 -9.96 -5.64
CA ILE A 184 16.14 -10.65 -6.78
C ILE A 184 17.47 -11.34 -6.42
N PRO A 185 18.39 -10.72 -5.63
CA PRO A 185 19.68 -11.35 -5.35
C PRO A 185 19.61 -12.62 -4.49
N TYR A 186 18.51 -12.86 -3.78
CA TYR A 186 18.25 -14.16 -3.13
C TYR A 186 18.07 -15.32 -4.12
N LEU A 187 17.97 -15.03 -5.42
CA LEU A 187 17.94 -16.02 -6.50
C LEU A 187 19.33 -16.29 -7.09
N TRP A 188 20.36 -15.58 -6.62
CA TRP A 188 21.73 -15.72 -7.12
C TRP A 188 22.51 -16.73 -6.31
N ALA A 189 23.56 -17.28 -6.93
CA ALA A 189 24.58 -18.04 -6.24
C ALA A 189 25.85 -17.20 -6.19
N PHE A 190 26.38 -16.98 -4.98
CA PHE A 190 27.63 -16.27 -4.78
C PHE A 190 28.80 -17.24 -4.66
N ALA A 191 29.94 -16.88 -5.24
CA ALA A 191 31.17 -17.67 -5.13
C ALA A 191 31.99 -17.31 -3.87
N SER A 192 31.67 -16.20 -3.21
CA SER A 192 32.43 -15.61 -2.10
C SER A 192 31.48 -15.14 -1.00
N ASP A 193 31.68 -15.63 0.22
CA ASP A 193 30.93 -15.21 1.42
C ASP A 193 31.06 -13.72 1.70
N THR A 194 32.13 -13.07 1.23
CA THR A 194 32.33 -11.63 1.40
C THR A 194 31.41 -10.84 0.48
N ASP A 195 31.23 -11.33 -0.75
CA ASP A 195 30.36 -10.69 -1.74
C ASP A 195 28.89 -10.87 -1.32
N GLU A 196 28.52 -12.08 -0.88
CA GLU A 196 27.19 -12.37 -0.34
C GLU A 196 26.84 -11.45 0.83
N ARG A 197 27.72 -11.35 1.84
CA ARG A 197 27.52 -10.45 2.99
C ARG A 197 27.40 -8.97 2.59
N MET A 198 28.17 -8.52 1.60
CA MET A 198 28.09 -7.15 1.11
C MET A 198 26.75 -6.89 0.41
N VAL A 199 26.30 -7.84 -0.41
CA VAL A 199 25.01 -7.77 -1.06
C VAL A 199 23.91 -7.78 -0.01
N ASP A 200 23.90 -8.70 0.95
CA ASP A 200 22.91 -8.77 2.03
C ASP A 200 22.76 -7.45 2.79
N ALA A 201 23.87 -6.79 3.12
CA ALA A 201 23.83 -5.47 3.75
C ALA A 201 23.12 -4.43 2.87
N PHE A 202 23.37 -4.46 1.55
CA PHE A 202 22.71 -3.60 0.60
C PHE A 202 21.21 -3.92 0.46
N LEU A 203 20.81 -5.20 0.43
CA LEU A 203 19.41 -5.61 0.41
C LEU A 203 18.66 -5.18 1.66
N ALA A 204 19.27 -5.34 2.84
CA ALA A 204 18.71 -4.92 4.12
C ALA A 204 18.39 -3.41 4.13
N TRP A 205 19.29 -2.59 3.57
CA TRP A 205 19.02 -1.16 3.37
C TRP A 205 17.83 -0.88 2.45
N GLN A 206 17.72 -1.61 1.34
CA GLN A 206 16.60 -1.44 0.41
C GLN A 206 15.25 -1.80 1.07
N TYR A 207 15.19 -2.90 1.82
CA TYR A 207 14.00 -3.27 2.59
C TYR A 207 13.67 -2.24 3.67
N LEU A 208 14.68 -1.73 4.39
CA LEU A 208 14.49 -0.70 5.41
C LEU A 208 13.94 0.59 4.81
N VAL A 209 14.57 1.12 3.76
CA VAL A 209 14.12 2.34 3.08
C VAL A 209 12.73 2.15 2.48
N GLY A 210 12.47 1.00 1.84
CA GLY A 210 11.15 0.67 1.32
C GLY A 210 10.07 0.63 2.42
N SER A 211 10.40 0.08 3.59
CA SER A 211 9.50 0.01 4.74
C SER A 211 9.18 1.40 5.30
N VAL A 212 10.19 2.27 5.39
CA VAL A 212 10.02 3.68 5.78
C VAL A 212 9.12 4.42 4.78
N LEU A 213 9.29 4.19 3.48
CA LEU A 213 8.44 4.78 2.46
C LEU A 213 6.99 4.29 2.58
N PHE A 214 6.76 2.99 2.81
CA PHE A 214 5.40 2.47 3.05
C PHE A 214 4.75 3.10 4.28
N PHE A 215 5.50 3.27 5.36
CA PHE A 215 5.03 3.94 6.56
C PHE A 215 4.67 5.40 6.29
N ALA A 216 5.56 6.15 5.63
CA ALA A 216 5.31 7.55 5.23
C ALA A 216 4.09 7.69 4.31
N GLY A 217 3.92 6.78 3.34
CA GLY A 217 2.73 6.74 2.48
C GLY A 217 1.46 6.47 3.27
N GLY A 218 1.52 5.66 4.33
CA GLY A 218 0.43 5.49 5.30
C GLY A 218 0.03 6.80 5.97
N LEU A 219 1.00 7.55 6.49
CA LEU A 219 0.77 8.85 7.12
C LEU A 219 0.12 9.85 6.14
N PHE A 220 0.58 9.88 4.88
CA PHE A 220 0.00 10.73 3.85
C PHE A 220 -1.44 10.33 3.52
N ASN A 221 -1.73 9.02 3.40
CA ASN A 221 -3.08 8.55 3.15
C ASN A 221 -4.01 8.83 4.35
N TYR A 222 -3.55 8.63 5.57
CA TYR A 222 -4.34 8.93 6.77
C TYR A 222 -4.67 10.42 6.86
N ARG A 223 -3.69 11.30 6.61
CA ARG A 223 -3.91 12.75 6.57
C ARG A 223 -4.92 13.15 5.48
N ARG A 224 -4.87 12.49 4.33
CA ARG A 224 -5.86 12.67 3.25
C ARG A 224 -7.25 12.24 3.69
N ALA A 225 -7.40 11.04 4.25
CA ALA A 225 -8.68 10.50 4.72
C ALA A 225 -9.31 11.40 5.79
N TYR A 226 -8.50 11.84 6.78
CA TYR A 226 -8.93 12.81 7.79
C TYR A 226 -9.47 14.10 7.16
N ARG A 227 -8.79 14.67 6.17
CA ARG A 227 -9.23 15.88 5.46
C ARG A 227 -10.56 15.68 4.74
N VAL A 228 -10.71 14.58 4.02
CA VAL A 228 -11.96 14.25 3.30
C VAL A 228 -13.13 14.11 4.27
N VAL A 229 -12.91 13.51 5.45
CA VAL A 229 -13.96 13.37 6.47
C VAL A 229 -14.25 14.70 7.16
N ALA A 230 -13.23 15.47 7.55
CA ALA A 230 -13.39 16.77 8.19
C ALA A 230 -14.23 17.72 7.33
N HIS A 231 -13.97 17.76 6.01
CA HIS A 231 -14.75 18.56 5.07
C HIS A 231 -16.23 18.13 5.02
N LYS A 232 -16.51 16.81 5.00
CA LYS A 232 -17.89 16.28 5.04
C LYS A 232 -18.63 16.58 6.35
N LEU A 233 -17.90 16.77 7.45
CA LEU A 233 -18.46 17.13 8.75
C LEU A 233 -18.54 18.65 8.98
N GLY A 234 -18.12 19.48 8.00
CA GLY A 234 -18.08 20.93 8.15
C GLY A 234 -17.05 21.42 9.18
N VAL A 235 -16.08 20.57 9.54
CA VAL A 235 -15.01 20.92 10.48
C VAL A 235 -13.92 21.68 9.71
N SER A 236 -13.55 22.86 10.20
CA SER A 236 -12.47 23.64 9.60
C SER A 236 -11.14 22.87 9.69
N THR A 237 -10.44 22.77 8.56
CA THR A 237 -9.07 22.23 8.52
C THR A 237 -8.07 23.37 8.43
N ALA A 238 -6.84 23.15 8.91
CA ALA A 238 -5.80 24.19 8.95
C ALA A 238 -5.47 24.85 7.60
N ILE A 239 -5.84 24.22 6.47
CA ILE A 239 -5.62 24.75 5.12
C ILE A 239 -6.94 24.71 4.36
N GLU A 240 -7.46 25.87 3.96
CA GLU A 240 -8.70 25.97 3.19
C GLU A 240 -8.64 25.18 1.86
N PRO A 241 -9.76 24.60 1.40
CA PRO A 241 -9.82 23.93 0.10
C PRO A 241 -9.49 24.89 -1.04
N ARG A 242 -8.54 24.51 -1.90
CA ARG A 242 -8.28 25.19 -3.17
C ARG A 242 -8.82 24.33 -4.30
N PRO A 243 -9.99 24.65 -4.86
CA PRO A 243 -10.60 23.83 -5.91
C PRO A 243 -9.73 23.81 -7.16
N ILE A 244 -9.71 22.66 -7.84
CA ILE A 244 -8.99 22.50 -9.09
C ILE A 244 -9.82 23.15 -10.21
N VAL A 245 -9.35 24.29 -10.71
CA VAL A 245 -9.99 24.98 -11.85
C VAL A 245 -9.67 24.20 -13.13
N PRO A 246 -10.68 23.70 -13.88
CA PRO A 246 -10.43 23.03 -15.15
C PRO A 246 -9.71 23.97 -16.12
N LEU A 247 -8.71 23.47 -16.84
CA LEU A 247 -8.09 24.23 -17.91
C LEU A 247 -9.16 24.66 -18.92
N PRO A 248 -9.12 25.91 -19.43
CA PRO A 248 -10.06 26.36 -20.45
C PRO A 248 -10.07 25.36 -21.60
N ARG A 249 -11.26 24.85 -21.97
CA ARG A 249 -11.39 23.98 -23.14
C ARG A 249 -10.81 24.73 -24.33
N ARG A 250 -9.68 24.24 -24.86
CA ARG A 250 -9.06 24.78 -26.07
C ARG A 250 -10.08 24.59 -27.19
N ASN A 251 -10.81 25.65 -27.52
CA ASN A 251 -11.78 25.63 -28.60
C ASN A 251 -11.06 25.10 -29.83
N LYS A 252 -11.48 23.91 -30.31
CA LYS A 252 -11.09 23.42 -31.63
C LYS A 252 -11.61 24.47 -32.60
N ARG A 253 -10.72 25.37 -33.05
CA ARG A 253 -10.99 26.22 -34.20
C ARG A 253 -11.39 25.27 -35.32
N ARG A 254 -12.67 25.27 -35.67
CA ARG A 254 -13.17 24.70 -36.92
C ARG A 254 -12.44 25.48 -38.02
N SER A 255 -11.43 24.88 -38.62
CA SER A 255 -10.94 25.31 -39.92
C SER A 255 -12.03 24.93 -40.92
N SER A 256 -12.79 25.95 -41.32
CA SER A 256 -13.57 25.98 -42.56
C SER A 256 -12.66 25.81 -43.77
#